data_AF-A0AAV1HPD9-F1
#
_entry.id   AF-A0AAV1HPD9-F1
#
_cell.length_a   1.000
_cell.length_b   1.000
_cell.length_c   1.000
_cell.angle_alpha   90.00
_cell.angle_beta   90.00
_cell.angle_gamma   90.00
#
_symmetry.space_group_name_H-M   'P 1'
#
loop_
_entity.id
_entity.type
_entity.pdbx_description
1 polymer ?
#
loop_
_entity_poly.entity_id
_entity_poly.type
_entity_poly.pdbx_seq_one_letter_code
_entity_poly.pdbx_strand_id
1 'polypeptide(L)'
;MRALWVSSLLISVAAGLPRVQVLPTVERPFVFMHLAKAGGQSLRKYVREGARRIGIPADQMYIPCSTGLDCWTFHINRTAGNFSVIAGHFGVTELEEAGITEYDCLFNIRDPVDRAMSCLSFFYNELFQDAGRWSEDTFRRKATEEGVGTAVCHNDAARMLVSGMDDSVFMKASESHEVSKVLVTKALASLKRCVVVDLFDGPAHGEEWHSKAHTVIKAYFPWLDNGQIIPRENISNATLQGRPQKPQRLPHRLMKELEKLNRVDRVIYSHAQRLMEQQHPALTK
;
A
#
# COMPACT_ATOMS: atom_id res chain seq x y z
N MET A 1 -21.40 -19.68 -17.70
CA MET A 1 -20.44 -18.94 -16.84
C MET A 1 -20.87 -17.50 -16.47
N ARG A 2 -21.70 -16.77 -17.25
CA ARG A 2 -22.10 -15.38 -16.89
C ARG A 2 -23.09 -15.25 -15.70
N ALA A 3 -23.91 -16.27 -15.42
CA ALA A 3 -24.95 -16.19 -14.38
C ALA A 3 -24.43 -16.26 -12.93
N LEU A 4 -23.22 -16.80 -12.69
CA LEU A 4 -22.67 -16.94 -11.34
C LEU A 4 -22.07 -15.65 -10.78
N TRP A 5 -21.74 -14.67 -11.63
CA TRP A 5 -21.10 -13.41 -11.19
C TRP A 5 -22.09 -12.37 -10.65
N VAL A 6 -23.36 -12.42 -11.08
CA VAL A 6 -24.37 -11.42 -10.70
C VAL A 6 -24.77 -11.57 -9.23
N SER A 7 -24.83 -12.82 -8.72
CA SER A 7 -25.21 -13.10 -7.34
C SER A 7 -24.15 -12.64 -6.33
N SER A 8 -22.86 -12.78 -6.65
CA SER A 8 -21.78 -12.35 -5.76
C SER A 8 -21.68 -10.83 -5.61
N LEU A 9 -22.12 -10.07 -6.63
CA LEU A 9 -22.05 -8.60 -6.61
C LEU A 9 -22.98 -7.97 -5.55
N LEU A 10 -24.15 -8.56 -5.34
CA LEU A 10 -25.16 -8.05 -4.39
C LEU A 10 -24.82 -8.39 -2.93
N ILE A 11 -24.14 -9.52 -2.70
CA ILE A 11 -23.79 -9.97 -1.35
C ILE A 11 -22.67 -9.11 -0.74
N SER A 12 -21.64 -8.74 -1.52
CA SER A 12 -20.52 -7.93 -1.01
C SER A 12 -20.97 -6.54 -0.55
N VAL A 13 -21.82 -5.86 -1.32
CA VAL A 13 -22.27 -4.50 -1.00
C VAL A 13 -23.14 -4.49 0.26
N ALA A 14 -24.03 -5.48 0.43
CA ALA A 14 -24.87 -5.61 1.63
C ALA A 14 -24.04 -5.86 2.90
N ALA A 15 -22.89 -6.51 2.78
CA ALA A 15 -21.96 -6.76 3.87
C ALA A 15 -21.00 -5.58 4.16
N GLY A 16 -21.12 -4.46 3.41
CA GLY A 16 -20.20 -3.33 3.52
C GLY A 16 -18.79 -3.63 2.99
N LEU A 17 -18.65 -4.63 2.13
CA LEU A 17 -17.39 -4.99 1.46
C LEU A 17 -17.25 -4.24 0.13
N PRO A 18 -16.02 -4.10 -0.40
CA PRO A 18 -15.80 -3.48 -1.70
C PRO A 18 -16.59 -4.18 -2.82
N ARG A 19 -16.86 -3.43 -3.89
CA ARG A 19 -17.47 -3.98 -5.10
C ARG A 19 -16.46 -4.88 -5.84
N VAL A 20 -16.95 -5.97 -6.44
CA VAL A 20 -16.19 -6.72 -7.45
C VAL A 20 -16.16 -5.91 -8.75
N GLN A 21 -14.96 -5.53 -9.19
CA GLN A 21 -14.76 -4.82 -10.43
C GLN A 21 -14.39 -5.81 -11.53
N VAL A 22 -15.32 -6.02 -12.47
CA VAL A 22 -15.11 -6.95 -13.59
C VAL A 22 -14.14 -6.37 -14.62
N LEU A 23 -14.29 -5.08 -14.95
CA LEU A 23 -13.40 -4.32 -15.84
C LEU A 23 -13.34 -2.87 -15.36
N PRO A 24 -12.16 -2.22 -15.40
CA PRO A 24 -12.04 -0.80 -15.10
C PRO A 24 -12.44 0.06 -16.31
N THR A 25 -12.93 1.28 -16.04
CA THR A 25 -13.24 2.28 -17.07
C THR A 25 -12.73 3.66 -16.66
N VAL A 26 -12.80 4.65 -17.54
CA VAL A 26 -12.41 6.04 -17.23
C VAL A 26 -13.32 6.66 -16.16
N GLU A 27 -14.62 6.35 -16.20
CA GLU A 27 -15.62 6.87 -15.26
C GLU A 27 -15.49 6.24 -13.87
N ARG A 28 -14.94 5.02 -13.81
CA ARG A 28 -14.68 4.29 -12.57
C ARG A 28 -13.37 3.52 -12.70
N PRO A 29 -12.22 4.19 -12.55
CA PRO A 29 -10.93 3.56 -12.71
C PRO A 29 -10.66 2.52 -11.63
N PHE A 30 -9.80 1.58 -11.97
CA PHE A 30 -9.08 0.81 -10.96
C PHE A 30 -7.94 1.66 -10.40
N VAL A 31 -7.84 1.71 -9.07
CA VAL A 31 -6.77 2.41 -8.37
C VAL A 31 -6.04 1.44 -7.46
N PHE A 32 -4.76 1.21 -7.72
CA PHE A 32 -3.85 0.59 -6.77
C PHE A 32 -3.07 1.66 -6.00
N MET A 33 -3.49 1.88 -4.76
CA MET A 33 -2.81 2.73 -3.78
C MET A 33 -1.61 1.96 -3.23
N HIS A 34 -0.41 2.26 -3.75
CA HIS A 34 0.83 1.57 -3.41
C HIS A 34 1.45 2.15 -2.13
N LEU A 35 1.34 1.42 -1.02
CA LEU A 35 2.07 1.72 0.20
C LEU A 35 3.56 1.40 0.03
N ALA A 36 4.43 2.37 0.31
CA ALA A 36 5.86 2.23 0.11
C ALA A 36 6.42 1.05 0.92
N LYS A 37 7.31 0.28 0.27
CA LYS A 37 7.99 -0.88 0.87
C LYS A 37 7.06 -2.01 1.35
N ALA A 38 5.83 -2.08 0.84
CA ALA A 38 4.91 -3.19 1.02
C ALA A 38 4.76 -4.05 -0.25
N GLY A 39 5.81 -4.12 -1.09
CA GLY A 39 5.87 -4.95 -2.31
C GLY A 39 5.06 -4.47 -3.49
N GLY A 40 4.67 -3.20 -3.54
CA GLY A 40 3.85 -2.73 -4.66
C GLY A 40 4.59 -2.54 -5.98
N GLN A 41 5.92 -2.70 -6.06
CA GLN A 41 6.59 -2.86 -7.36
C GLN A 41 6.09 -4.12 -8.09
N SER A 42 6.04 -5.26 -7.40
CA SER A 42 5.54 -6.52 -7.94
C SER A 42 4.05 -6.42 -8.28
N LEU A 43 3.24 -5.78 -7.43
CA LEU A 43 1.82 -5.55 -7.72
C LEU A 43 1.60 -4.58 -8.89
N ARG A 44 2.36 -3.50 -9.02
CA ARG A 44 2.25 -2.58 -10.17
C ARG A 44 2.51 -3.30 -11.50
N LYS A 45 3.54 -4.16 -11.52
CA LYS A 45 3.82 -5.02 -12.68
C LYS A 45 2.66 -5.97 -12.95
N TYR A 46 2.14 -6.63 -11.92
CA TYR A 46 0.97 -7.52 -12.03
C TYR A 46 -0.27 -6.79 -12.59
N VAL A 47 -0.58 -5.59 -12.07
CA VAL A 47 -1.66 -4.71 -12.54
C VAL A 47 -1.48 -4.34 -14.00
N ARG A 48 -0.28 -3.91 -14.39
CA ARG A 48 0.05 -3.54 -15.77
C ARG A 48 -0.14 -4.71 -16.73
N GLU A 49 0.37 -5.89 -16.40
CA GLU A 49 0.21 -7.07 -17.26
C GLU A 49 -1.26 -7.50 -17.36
N GLY A 50 -2.01 -7.43 -16.26
CA GLY A 50 -3.45 -7.65 -16.24
C GLY A 50 -4.19 -6.71 -17.18
N ALA A 51 -3.88 -5.40 -17.12
CA ALA A 51 -4.49 -4.36 -17.93
C ALA A 51 -4.17 -4.53 -19.43
N ARG A 52 -2.90 -4.77 -19.78
CA ARG A 52 -2.48 -5.03 -21.17
C ARG A 52 -3.20 -6.22 -21.77
N ARG A 53 -3.36 -7.30 -21.00
CA ARG A 53 -3.99 -8.53 -21.45
C ARG A 53 -5.47 -8.36 -21.78
N ILE A 54 -6.19 -7.53 -21.03
CA ILE A 54 -7.60 -7.19 -21.34
C ILE A 54 -7.72 -6.06 -22.37
N GLY A 55 -6.61 -5.62 -22.97
CA GLY A 55 -6.59 -4.65 -24.06
C GLY A 55 -6.68 -3.18 -23.63
N ILE A 56 -6.37 -2.85 -22.36
CA ILE A 56 -6.32 -1.44 -21.94
C ILE A 56 -5.13 -0.74 -22.61
N PRO A 57 -5.36 0.34 -23.37
CA PRO A 57 -4.30 1.10 -24.02
C PRO A 57 -3.30 1.72 -23.04
N ALA A 58 -2.06 1.92 -23.48
CA ALA A 58 -0.98 2.44 -22.64
C ALA A 58 -1.23 3.87 -22.13
N ASP A 59 -1.89 4.70 -22.94
CA ASP A 59 -2.32 6.06 -22.62
C ASP A 59 -3.50 6.13 -21.64
N GLN A 60 -4.17 5.00 -21.36
CA GLN A 60 -5.18 4.88 -20.30
C GLN A 60 -4.61 4.28 -19.00
N MET A 61 -3.30 4.06 -18.92
CA MET A 61 -2.61 3.55 -17.73
C MET A 61 -1.70 4.61 -17.13
N TYR A 62 -1.94 4.97 -15.86
CA TYR A 62 -1.08 5.87 -15.09
C TYR A 62 -0.30 5.08 -14.03
N ILE A 63 0.82 4.49 -14.45
CA ILE A 63 1.61 3.58 -13.62
C ILE A 63 3.09 4.01 -13.63
N PRO A 64 3.56 4.77 -12.62
CA PRO A 64 4.97 5.09 -12.41
C PRO A 64 5.89 3.87 -12.52
N CYS A 65 7.11 4.07 -13.04
CA CYS A 65 8.11 3.04 -13.40
C CYS A 65 7.80 2.19 -14.65
N SER A 66 6.62 2.31 -15.25
CA SER A 66 6.17 1.35 -16.27
C SER A 66 5.61 1.96 -17.55
N THR A 67 5.18 3.21 -17.48
CA THR A 67 4.44 3.90 -18.56
C THR A 67 5.21 5.14 -19.05
N GLY A 68 6.54 5.13 -18.92
CA GLY A 68 7.39 6.30 -19.19
C GLY A 68 7.41 7.34 -18.06
N LEU A 69 6.60 7.14 -17.02
CA LEU A 69 6.58 7.96 -15.81
C LEU A 69 7.72 7.59 -14.84
N ASP A 70 8.32 8.61 -14.22
CA ASP A 70 9.35 8.43 -13.20
C ASP A 70 8.81 7.66 -11.98
N CYS A 71 9.64 6.82 -11.37
CA CYS A 71 9.24 6.01 -10.21
C CYS A 71 8.83 6.82 -8.98
N TRP A 72 9.31 8.06 -8.87
CA TRP A 72 9.05 9.03 -7.81
C TRP A 72 7.93 10.01 -8.19
N THR A 73 7.05 9.62 -9.10
CA THR A 73 5.83 10.37 -9.38
C THR A 73 4.82 10.15 -8.25
N PHE A 74 4.56 11.20 -7.48
CA PHE A 74 3.63 11.22 -6.34
C PHE A 74 2.36 12.02 -6.59
N HIS A 75 2.19 12.60 -7.77
CA HIS A 75 0.99 13.36 -8.15
C HIS A 75 0.38 12.78 -9.43
N ILE A 76 -0.92 12.98 -9.61
CA ILE A 76 -1.64 12.52 -10.81
C ILE A 76 -1.84 13.72 -11.73
N ASN A 77 -1.13 13.75 -12.86
CA ASN A 77 -1.34 14.78 -13.87
C ASN A 77 -2.53 14.43 -14.78
N ARG A 78 -3.71 14.99 -14.50
CA ARG A 78 -4.92 14.82 -15.32
C ARG A 78 -4.82 15.40 -16.72
N THR A 79 -3.95 16.38 -16.97
CA THR A 79 -3.77 16.89 -18.35
C THR A 79 -3.11 15.84 -19.26
N ALA A 80 -2.51 14.79 -18.68
CA ALA A 80 -1.91 13.71 -19.43
C ALA A 80 -2.93 12.67 -19.94
N GLY A 81 -4.19 12.70 -19.48
CA GLY A 81 -5.25 11.88 -20.07
C GLY A 81 -6.34 11.39 -19.11
N ASN A 82 -7.24 10.61 -19.68
CA ASN A 82 -8.30 9.88 -18.98
C ASN A 82 -7.81 8.46 -18.69
N PHE A 83 -7.61 8.13 -17.41
CA PHE A 83 -7.03 6.86 -17.01
C PHE A 83 -8.10 5.87 -16.57
N SER A 84 -8.03 4.65 -17.09
CA SER A 84 -8.82 3.51 -16.61
C SER A 84 -8.09 2.76 -15.48
N VAL A 85 -6.75 2.81 -15.47
CA VAL A 85 -5.92 2.13 -14.46
C VAL A 85 -4.89 3.10 -13.90
N ILE A 86 -4.87 3.24 -12.58
CA ILE A 86 -3.94 4.09 -11.84
C ILE A 86 -3.25 3.20 -10.81
N ALA A 87 -1.93 3.21 -10.74
CA ALA A 87 -1.20 2.36 -9.80
C ALA A 87 0.13 2.99 -9.37
N GLY A 88 0.17 3.54 -8.16
CA GLY A 88 1.33 4.30 -7.69
C GLY A 88 1.19 4.79 -6.26
N HIS A 89 2.13 5.63 -5.82
CA HIS A 89 2.15 6.24 -4.49
C HIS A 89 1.16 7.42 -4.42
N PHE A 90 -0.10 7.16 -4.77
CA PHE A 90 -1.18 8.13 -4.79
C PHE A 90 -2.16 7.78 -3.68
N GLY A 91 -2.37 8.71 -2.74
CA GLY A 91 -3.34 8.59 -1.69
C GLY A 91 -4.70 9.18 -2.07
N VAL A 92 -5.59 9.27 -1.09
CA VAL A 92 -6.93 9.86 -1.26
C VAL A 92 -6.82 11.35 -1.64
N THR A 93 -5.87 12.09 -1.07
CA THR A 93 -5.62 13.50 -1.42
C THR A 93 -5.34 13.65 -2.91
N GLU A 94 -4.38 12.90 -3.45
CA GLU A 94 -3.98 13.02 -4.86
C GLU A 94 -5.10 12.61 -5.81
N LEU A 95 -5.94 11.64 -5.43
CA LEU A 95 -7.11 11.25 -6.21
C LEU A 95 -8.17 12.35 -6.19
N GLU A 96 -8.45 12.95 -5.04
CA GLU A 96 -9.41 14.05 -4.90
C GLU A 96 -8.96 15.31 -5.65
N GLU A 97 -7.68 15.68 -5.55
CA GLU A 97 -7.06 16.78 -6.30
C GLU A 97 -7.11 16.53 -7.82
N ALA A 98 -6.96 15.28 -8.23
CA ALA A 98 -7.17 14.86 -9.60
C ALA A 98 -8.65 14.82 -9.99
N GLY A 99 -9.61 15.03 -9.08
CA GLY A 99 -11.05 14.94 -9.35
C GLY A 99 -11.54 13.51 -9.60
N ILE A 100 -10.89 12.52 -9.00
CA ILE A 100 -11.22 11.09 -9.07
C ILE A 100 -11.90 10.70 -7.75
N THR A 101 -13.23 10.81 -7.72
CA THR A 101 -14.02 10.53 -6.51
C THR A 101 -14.64 9.13 -6.50
N GLU A 102 -14.88 8.58 -7.69
CA GLU A 102 -15.42 7.24 -7.92
C GLU A 102 -14.34 6.33 -8.49
N TYR A 103 -14.01 5.26 -7.77
CA TYR A 103 -13.00 4.28 -8.17
C TYR A 103 -13.19 2.97 -7.41
N ASP A 104 -12.62 1.88 -7.94
CA ASP A 104 -12.44 0.64 -7.20
C ASP A 104 -10.96 0.55 -6.76
N CYS A 105 -10.74 0.20 -5.50
CA CYS A 105 -9.45 0.39 -4.85
C CYS A 105 -8.81 -0.94 -4.43
N LEU A 106 -7.53 -1.11 -4.75
CA LEU A 106 -6.63 -2.08 -4.13
C LEU A 106 -5.63 -1.33 -3.26
N PHE A 107 -5.41 -1.80 -2.04
CA PHE A 107 -4.41 -1.24 -1.11
C PHE A 107 -3.55 -2.38 -0.55
N ASN A 108 -2.23 -2.24 -0.65
CA ASN A 108 -1.31 -3.20 -0.05
C ASN A 108 -0.85 -2.72 1.32
N ILE A 109 -0.81 -3.64 2.28
CA ILE A 109 -0.33 -3.39 3.64
C ILE A 109 0.90 -4.24 3.93
N ARG A 110 1.59 -3.86 4.99
CA ARG A 110 2.70 -4.59 5.61
C ARG A 110 2.79 -4.15 7.06
N ASP A 111 3.31 -5.01 7.94
CA ASP A 111 3.61 -4.63 9.31
C ASP A 111 4.30 -3.25 9.36
N PRO A 112 3.76 -2.27 10.10
CA PRO A 112 4.25 -0.90 10.03
C PRO A 112 5.70 -0.73 10.46
N VAL A 113 6.19 -1.56 11.39
CA VAL A 113 7.58 -1.48 11.87
C VAL A 113 8.51 -2.08 10.82
N ASP A 114 8.19 -3.26 10.28
CA ASP A 114 8.96 -3.87 9.21
C ASP A 114 8.97 -3.01 7.94
N ARG A 115 7.85 -2.37 7.62
CA ARG A 115 7.74 -1.40 6.51
C ARG A 115 8.62 -0.17 6.77
N ALA A 116 8.49 0.45 7.94
CA ALA A 116 9.27 1.63 8.31
C ALA A 116 10.78 1.32 8.31
N MET A 117 11.20 0.18 8.87
CA MET A 117 12.58 -0.29 8.78
C MET A 117 13.03 -0.43 7.32
N SER A 118 12.24 -1.10 6.48
CA SER A 118 12.55 -1.25 5.06
C SER A 118 12.64 0.09 4.32
N CYS A 119 11.84 1.08 4.72
CA CYS A 119 11.84 2.44 4.19
C CYS A 119 13.09 3.20 4.61
N LEU A 120 13.40 3.22 5.90
CA LEU A 120 14.61 3.85 6.43
C LEU A 120 15.87 3.21 5.83
N SER A 121 15.92 1.87 5.72
CA SER A 121 17.07 1.19 5.09
C SER A 121 17.21 1.56 3.62
N PHE A 122 16.12 1.82 2.92
CA PHE A 122 16.17 2.23 1.52
C PHE A 122 16.81 3.62 1.35
N PHE A 123 16.31 4.62 2.08
CA PHE A 123 16.81 5.99 1.99
C PHE A 123 18.18 6.17 2.63
N TYR A 124 18.46 5.36 3.65
CA TYR A 124 19.64 5.54 4.45
C TYR A 124 20.36 4.23 4.71
N ASN A 125 21.02 3.70 3.68
CA ASN A 125 21.81 2.50 3.84
C ASN A 125 22.98 2.70 4.83
N GLU A 126 23.54 3.91 4.90
CA GLU A 126 24.56 4.28 5.87
C GLU A 126 24.03 4.33 7.31
N LEU A 127 22.76 4.77 7.48
CA LEU A 127 22.12 4.85 8.79
C LEU A 127 22.08 3.48 9.50
N PHE A 128 21.89 2.39 8.76
CA PHE A 128 21.84 1.05 9.35
C PHE A 128 23.21 0.46 9.70
N GLN A 129 24.29 0.94 9.08
CA GLN A 129 25.64 0.46 9.41
C GLN A 129 26.11 0.96 10.79
N ASP A 130 25.63 2.14 11.21
CA ASP A 130 25.99 2.77 12.49
C ASP A 130 24.86 2.81 13.53
N ALA A 131 23.67 2.27 13.23
CA ALA A 131 22.50 2.34 14.10
C ALA A 131 22.75 1.81 15.53
N GLY A 132 23.69 0.87 15.71
CA GLY A 132 24.10 0.37 17.02
C GLY A 132 24.73 1.43 17.95
N ARG A 133 25.19 2.57 17.39
CA ARG A 133 25.88 3.63 18.14
C ARG A 133 24.99 4.81 18.51
N TRP A 134 23.76 4.88 18.01
CA TRP A 134 22.94 6.07 18.20
C TRP A 134 22.16 6.08 19.50
N SER A 135 21.99 7.28 20.05
CA SER A 135 20.96 7.54 21.05
C SER A 135 19.56 7.50 20.43
N GLU A 136 18.54 7.32 21.27
CA GLU A 136 17.13 7.39 20.85
C GLU A 136 16.80 8.75 20.22
N ASP A 137 17.32 9.85 20.77
CA ASP A 137 17.11 11.20 20.22
C ASP A 137 17.72 11.36 18.83
N THR A 138 18.92 10.80 18.61
CA THR A 138 19.59 10.83 17.30
C THR A 138 18.78 10.04 16.29
N PHE A 139 18.31 8.84 16.67
CA PHE A 139 17.46 8.02 15.82
C PHE A 139 16.14 8.72 15.50
N ARG A 140 15.47 9.29 16.51
CA ARG A 140 14.22 10.02 16.34
C ARG A 140 14.41 11.17 15.37
N ARG A 141 15.40 12.05 15.59
CA ARG A 141 15.70 13.17 14.69
C ARG A 141 15.97 12.71 13.26
N LYS A 142 16.78 11.66 13.07
CA LYS A 142 17.07 11.11 11.74
C LYS A 142 15.82 10.51 11.08
N ALA A 143 14.97 9.86 11.86
CA ALA A 143 13.72 9.28 11.38
C ALA A 143 12.67 10.36 11.10
N THR A 144 12.62 11.47 11.86
CA THR A 144 11.54 12.47 11.79
C THR A 144 11.89 13.76 11.05
N GLU A 145 13.14 14.23 11.09
CA GLU A 145 13.49 15.63 10.78
C GLU A 145 14.49 15.78 9.62
N GLU A 146 15.39 14.82 9.37
CA GLU A 146 16.52 15.02 8.45
C GLU A 146 16.28 14.53 7.00
N GLY A 147 15.08 14.68 6.46
CA GLY A 147 14.89 14.50 5.02
C GLY A 147 13.46 14.64 4.52
N VAL A 148 13.29 15.35 3.41
CA VAL A 148 12.05 15.40 2.60
C VAL A 148 11.57 13.98 2.20
N GLY A 149 12.41 12.94 2.36
CA GLY A 149 12.09 11.53 2.14
C GLY A 149 11.83 10.67 3.38
N THR A 150 11.85 11.17 4.63
CA THR A 150 11.52 10.36 5.82
C THR A 150 10.08 10.46 6.27
N ALA A 151 9.39 11.54 5.91
CA ALA A 151 7.97 11.70 6.15
C ALA A 151 7.15 10.49 5.63
N VAL A 152 7.54 9.95 4.47
CA VAL A 152 6.96 8.74 3.86
C VAL A 152 7.24 7.44 4.63
N CYS A 153 8.14 7.46 5.61
CA CYS A 153 8.37 6.30 6.47
C CYS A 153 7.51 6.33 7.74
N HIS A 154 6.78 7.42 8.04
CA HIS A 154 6.02 7.57 9.29
C HIS A 154 4.51 7.74 9.05
N ASN A 155 3.73 6.84 9.65
CA ASN A 155 2.27 6.83 9.49
C ASN A 155 1.85 6.92 8.01
N ASP A 156 2.56 6.21 7.15
CA ASP A 156 2.46 6.29 5.69
C ASP A 156 1.11 5.77 5.20
N ALA A 157 0.59 4.70 5.84
CA ALA A 157 -0.74 4.22 5.51
C ALA A 157 -1.80 5.27 5.86
N ALA A 158 -1.67 5.95 7.00
CA ALA A 158 -2.55 7.07 7.34
C ALA A 158 -2.46 8.20 6.31
N ARG A 159 -1.25 8.59 5.88
CA ARG A 159 -1.03 9.63 4.85
C ARG A 159 -1.72 9.27 3.53
N MET A 160 -1.61 8.02 3.10
CA MET A 160 -2.27 7.55 1.88
C MET A 160 -3.79 7.53 1.99
N LEU A 161 -4.35 7.26 3.17
CA LEU A 161 -5.78 7.03 3.36
C LEU A 161 -6.55 8.26 3.84
N VAL A 162 -5.89 9.32 4.27
CA VAL A 162 -6.51 10.53 4.81
C VAL A 162 -6.29 11.71 3.89
N SER A 163 -7.38 12.33 3.44
CA SER A 163 -7.32 13.54 2.62
C SER A 163 -7.34 14.84 3.42
N GLY A 164 -6.79 15.90 2.80
CA GLY A 164 -6.91 17.28 3.26
C GLY A 164 -6.20 17.58 4.57
N MET A 165 -5.12 16.85 4.88
CA MET A 165 -4.30 17.10 6.06
C MET A 165 -2.88 17.46 5.68
N ASP A 166 -2.35 18.43 6.41
CA ASP A 166 -0.94 18.80 6.32
C ASP A 166 -0.04 17.72 6.94
N ASP A 167 1.14 17.57 6.36
CA ASP A 167 2.16 16.60 6.76
C ASP A 167 2.53 16.68 8.25
N SER A 168 2.50 17.88 8.84
CA SER A 168 2.79 18.07 10.26
C SER A 168 1.78 17.39 11.19
N VAL A 169 0.54 17.15 10.72
CA VAL A 169 -0.49 16.46 11.51
C VAL A 169 -0.09 14.99 11.74
N PHE A 170 0.42 14.32 10.70
CA PHE A 170 0.87 12.93 10.79
C PHE A 170 2.08 12.76 11.70
N MET A 171 2.93 13.78 11.80
CA MET A 171 4.08 13.80 12.72
C MET A 171 3.62 13.96 14.18
N LYS A 172 2.73 14.92 14.44
CA LYS A 172 2.12 15.16 15.75
C LYS A 172 1.25 14.00 16.23
N ALA A 173 0.79 13.16 15.31
CA ALA A 173 0.00 11.99 15.63
C ALA A 173 0.74 10.95 16.48
N SER A 174 2.06 11.02 16.63
CA SER A 174 2.83 10.18 17.57
C SER A 174 2.83 10.72 19.01
N GLU A 175 2.38 11.96 19.20
CA GLU A 175 2.43 12.70 20.47
C GLU A 175 1.03 13.01 21.03
N SER A 176 0.04 13.24 20.16
CA SER A 176 -1.33 13.59 20.56
C SER A 176 -2.34 12.46 20.31
N HIS A 177 -2.99 11.97 21.37
CA HIS A 177 -4.01 10.91 21.27
C HIS A 177 -5.22 11.34 20.43
N GLU A 178 -5.70 12.57 20.60
CA GLU A 178 -6.83 13.10 19.84
C GLU A 178 -6.52 13.19 18.35
N VAL A 179 -5.32 13.64 17.97
CA VAL A 179 -4.88 13.67 16.57
C VAL A 179 -4.83 12.25 16.00
N SER A 180 -4.26 11.29 16.74
CA SER A 180 -4.25 9.88 16.31
C SER A 180 -5.65 9.35 16.06
N LYS A 181 -6.59 9.63 16.97
CA LYS A 181 -7.98 9.16 16.86
C LYS A 181 -8.65 9.68 15.59
N VAL A 182 -8.51 10.97 15.30
CA VAL A 182 -9.07 11.58 14.07
C VAL A 182 -8.47 10.93 12.81
N LEU A 183 -7.14 10.74 12.77
CA LEU A 183 -6.47 10.09 11.65
C LEU A 183 -6.93 8.65 11.45
N VAL A 184 -6.98 7.85 12.52
CA VAL A 184 -7.47 6.46 12.46
C VAL A 184 -8.90 6.44 11.93
N THR A 185 -9.80 7.26 12.47
CA THR A 185 -11.21 7.26 12.04
C THR A 185 -11.34 7.56 10.54
N LYS A 186 -10.64 8.59 10.03
CA LYS A 186 -10.65 8.94 8.61
C LYS A 186 -10.01 7.86 7.74
N ALA A 187 -8.84 7.35 8.14
CA ALA A 187 -8.13 6.31 7.40
C ALA A 187 -8.96 5.03 7.27
N LEU A 188 -9.62 4.61 8.37
CA LEU A 188 -10.49 3.43 8.35
C LEU A 188 -11.74 3.62 7.49
N ALA A 189 -12.27 4.84 7.39
CA ALA A 189 -13.39 5.14 6.49
C ALA A 189 -12.98 4.95 5.01
N SER A 190 -11.80 5.45 4.62
CA SER A 190 -11.24 5.26 3.28
C SER A 190 -10.88 3.80 3.02
N LEU A 191 -10.25 3.13 3.97
CA LEU A 191 -9.80 1.74 3.85
C LEU A 191 -10.95 0.76 3.57
N LYS A 192 -12.13 1.00 4.15
CA LYS A 192 -13.33 0.17 3.91
C LYS A 192 -13.76 0.13 2.43
N ARG A 193 -13.39 1.14 1.64
CA ARG A 193 -13.66 1.20 0.19
C ARG A 193 -12.67 0.37 -0.63
N CYS A 194 -11.58 -0.10 -0.01
CA CYS A 194 -10.49 -0.78 -0.67
C CYS A 194 -10.50 -2.29 -0.37
N VAL A 195 -10.10 -3.06 -1.37
CA VAL A 195 -9.63 -4.42 -1.19
C VAL A 195 -8.23 -4.35 -0.63
N VAL A 196 -7.99 -5.04 0.48
CA VAL A 196 -6.74 -4.97 1.23
C VAL A 196 -5.98 -6.27 1.04
N VAL A 197 -4.68 -6.17 0.78
CA VAL A 197 -3.79 -7.33 0.69
C VAL A 197 -2.50 -7.14 1.46
N ASP A 198 -2.04 -8.20 2.12
CA ASP A 198 -0.71 -8.29 2.70
C ASP A 198 0.11 -9.34 1.93
N LEU A 199 1.28 -8.94 1.45
CA LEU A 199 2.19 -9.82 0.71
C LEU A 199 3.35 -10.37 1.56
N PHE A 200 3.50 -9.91 2.82
CA PHE A 200 4.74 -10.02 3.60
C PHE A 200 4.60 -10.75 4.93
N ASP A 201 3.42 -11.25 5.31
CA ASP A 201 3.24 -11.73 6.67
C ASP A 201 4.27 -12.79 7.08
N GLY A 202 4.67 -12.69 8.35
CA GLY A 202 5.99 -13.02 8.90
C GLY A 202 6.43 -14.50 8.79
N PRO A 203 7.57 -14.85 9.41
CA PRO A 203 8.19 -16.17 9.27
C PRO A 203 7.31 -17.36 9.67
N ALA A 204 6.19 -17.13 10.35
CA ALA A 204 5.22 -18.17 10.72
C ALA A 204 4.22 -18.53 9.59
N HIS A 205 4.02 -17.65 8.58
CA HIS A 205 2.93 -17.80 7.62
C HIS A 205 3.35 -17.58 6.16
N GLY A 206 4.66 -17.61 5.90
CA GLY A 206 5.30 -17.08 4.70
C GLY A 206 4.63 -17.44 3.37
N GLU A 207 4.19 -18.67 3.11
CA GLU A 207 3.54 -19.06 1.83
C GLU A 207 2.02 -18.86 1.83
N GLU A 208 1.38 -18.96 2.99
CA GLU A 208 -0.07 -18.93 3.11
C GLU A 208 -0.62 -17.56 2.73
N TRP A 209 -0.04 -16.46 3.23
CA TRP A 209 -0.59 -15.13 3.00
C TRP A 209 -0.46 -14.61 1.59
N HIS A 210 0.63 -14.97 0.91
CA HIS A 210 0.77 -14.60 -0.49
C HIS A 210 -0.33 -15.28 -1.34
N SER A 211 -0.65 -16.54 -1.03
CA SER A 211 -1.78 -17.24 -1.63
C SER A 211 -3.11 -16.57 -1.26
N LYS A 212 -3.31 -16.19 0.01
CA LYS A 212 -4.51 -15.44 0.46
C LYS A 212 -4.69 -14.12 -0.30
N ALA A 213 -3.64 -13.31 -0.41
CA ALA A 213 -3.64 -12.06 -1.13
C ALA A 213 -4.02 -12.23 -2.60
N HIS A 214 -3.42 -13.22 -3.26
CA HIS A 214 -3.76 -13.54 -4.64
C HIS A 214 -5.23 -13.99 -4.78
N THR A 215 -5.71 -14.81 -3.86
CA THR A 215 -7.11 -15.28 -3.84
C THR A 215 -8.08 -14.11 -3.67
N VAL A 216 -7.81 -13.20 -2.73
CA VAL A 216 -8.58 -11.96 -2.52
C VAL A 216 -8.57 -11.09 -3.78
N ILE A 217 -7.41 -10.84 -4.38
CA ILE A 217 -7.32 -10.04 -5.61
C ILE A 217 -8.16 -10.67 -6.73
N LYS A 218 -8.08 -11.98 -6.93
CA LYS A 218 -8.86 -12.69 -7.95
C LYS A 218 -10.37 -12.59 -7.71
N ALA A 219 -10.82 -12.65 -6.46
CA ALA A 219 -12.24 -12.51 -6.12
C ALA A 219 -12.80 -11.13 -6.49
N TYR A 220 -12.06 -10.07 -6.21
CA TYR A 220 -12.56 -8.69 -6.39
C TYR A 220 -12.17 -8.07 -7.73
N PHE A 221 -11.08 -8.53 -8.33
CA PHE A 221 -10.52 -8.01 -9.58
C PHE A 221 -10.18 -9.16 -10.54
N PRO A 222 -11.17 -9.92 -11.02
CA PRO A 222 -10.93 -11.09 -11.87
C PRO A 222 -10.15 -10.78 -13.15
N TRP A 223 -10.20 -9.53 -13.65
CA TRP A 223 -9.41 -9.10 -14.81
C TRP A 223 -7.90 -9.02 -14.53
N LEU A 224 -7.47 -9.06 -13.27
CA LEU A 224 -6.06 -9.17 -12.90
C LEU A 224 -5.54 -10.62 -12.94
N ASP A 225 -6.43 -11.61 -12.76
CA ASP A 225 -6.02 -13.03 -12.72
C ASP A 225 -5.56 -13.53 -14.09
N ASN A 226 -4.25 -13.69 -14.26
CA ASN A 226 -3.59 -14.21 -15.46
C ASN A 226 -3.10 -15.65 -15.33
N GLY A 227 -3.58 -16.38 -14.32
CA GLY A 227 -3.07 -17.72 -14.01
C GLY A 227 -1.64 -17.73 -13.49
N GLN A 228 -1.01 -16.55 -13.31
CA GLN A 228 0.28 -16.41 -12.66
C GLN A 228 0.07 -15.93 -11.24
N ILE A 229 0.79 -16.57 -10.32
CA ILE A 229 0.95 -16.07 -8.96
C ILE A 229 1.71 -14.75 -9.05
N ILE A 230 1.35 -13.77 -8.22
CA ILE A 230 2.06 -12.50 -8.13
C ILE A 230 3.54 -12.82 -7.90
N PRO A 231 4.45 -12.42 -8.80
CA PRO A 231 5.83 -12.82 -8.67
C PRO A 231 6.38 -12.27 -7.35
N ARG A 232 6.90 -13.17 -6.50
CA ARG A 232 7.89 -12.78 -5.50
C ARG A 232 9.15 -12.44 -6.26
N GLU A 233 9.22 -11.23 -6.82
CA GLU A 233 10.53 -10.71 -7.16
C GLU A 233 11.33 -10.77 -5.87
N ASN A 234 12.46 -11.50 -5.90
CA ASN A 234 13.27 -11.76 -4.72
C ASN A 234 13.49 -10.45 -3.97
N ILE A 235 12.69 -10.23 -2.93
CA ILE A 235 12.77 -9.07 -2.03
C ILE A 235 14.18 -9.00 -1.41
N SER A 236 14.94 -10.10 -1.48
CA SER A 236 16.31 -10.22 -1.03
C SER A 236 17.40 -9.88 -2.06
N ASN A 237 17.21 -9.95 -3.39
CA ASN A 237 18.36 -10.04 -4.31
C ASN A 237 18.27 -9.28 -5.64
N ALA A 238 17.21 -8.51 -5.92
CA ALA A 238 17.14 -7.73 -7.15
C ALA A 238 18.13 -6.53 -7.11
N THR A 239 19.37 -6.80 -7.55
CA THR A 239 20.26 -5.84 -8.24
C THR A 239 20.52 -4.50 -7.53
N LEU A 240 20.83 -4.55 -6.24
CA LEU A 240 21.77 -3.59 -5.64
C LEU A 240 23.08 -4.35 -5.42
N GLN A 241 23.87 -4.52 -6.48
CA GLN A 241 25.26 -4.98 -6.34
C GLN A 241 25.97 -4.00 -5.39
N GLY A 242 26.15 -4.39 -4.12
CA GLY A 242 26.88 -3.62 -3.11
C GLY A 242 26.10 -3.08 -1.90
N ARG A 243 24.81 -3.38 -1.70
CA ARG A 243 24.12 -3.02 -0.44
C ARG A 243 23.90 -4.24 0.48
N PRO A 244 23.93 -4.05 1.82
CA PRO A 244 24.29 -5.10 2.77
C PRO A 244 23.21 -6.18 2.90
N GLN A 245 23.64 -7.29 3.49
CA GLN A 245 22.84 -8.38 4.04
C GLN A 245 21.59 -7.87 4.78
N LYS A 246 20.55 -8.72 4.90
CA LYS A 246 19.29 -8.48 5.65
C LYS A 246 19.47 -7.40 6.73
N PRO A 247 18.64 -6.33 6.75
CA PRO A 247 18.84 -5.21 7.66
C PRO A 247 19.14 -5.72 9.05
N GLN A 248 20.30 -5.33 9.59
CA GLN A 248 20.68 -5.70 10.94
C GLN A 248 19.55 -5.28 11.86
N ARG A 249 19.04 -6.21 12.66
CA ARG A 249 17.92 -5.92 13.57
C ARG A 249 18.30 -4.70 14.41
N LEU A 250 17.46 -3.67 14.38
CA LEU A 250 17.66 -2.49 15.21
C LEU A 250 17.69 -2.92 16.69
N PRO A 251 18.49 -2.25 17.54
CA PRO A 251 18.40 -2.41 18.98
C PRO A 251 16.95 -2.29 19.46
N HIS A 252 16.56 -3.10 20.45
CA HIS A 252 15.18 -3.16 20.97
C HIS A 252 14.60 -1.78 21.32
N ARG A 253 15.42 -0.88 21.86
CA ARG A 253 15.02 0.49 22.16
C ARG A 253 14.57 1.29 20.93
N LEU A 254 15.27 1.14 19.80
CA LEU A 254 14.94 1.83 18.56
C LEU A 254 13.71 1.22 17.88
N MET A 255 13.51 -0.09 18.05
CA MET A 255 12.27 -0.76 17.62
C MET A 255 11.05 -0.19 18.34
N LYS A 256 11.13 0.03 19.66
CA LYS A 256 10.05 0.68 20.44
C LYS A 256 9.76 2.10 19.96
N GLU A 257 10.80 2.85 19.61
CA GLU A 257 10.63 4.20 19.05
C GLU A 257 9.94 4.16 17.67
N LEU A 258 10.29 3.21 16.80
CA LEU A 258 9.58 3.02 15.53
C LEU A 258 8.12 2.64 15.72
N GLU A 259 7.82 1.77 16.69
CA GLU A 259 6.45 1.42 17.06
C GLU A 259 5.65 2.65 17.51
N LYS A 260 6.27 3.52 18.31
CA LYS A 260 5.65 4.77 18.79
C LYS A 260 5.39 5.75 17.64
N LEU A 261 6.38 5.93 16.75
CA LEU A 261 6.27 6.81 15.59
C LEU A 261 5.18 6.34 14.62
N ASN A 262 5.02 5.03 14.45
CA ASN A 262 4.04 4.41 13.56
C ASN A 262 2.77 3.91 14.28
N ARG A 263 2.43 4.48 15.44
CA ARG A 263 1.30 4.00 16.25
C ARG A 263 -0.04 4.06 15.53
N VAL A 264 -0.25 5.05 14.65
CA VAL A 264 -1.49 5.18 13.87
C VAL A 264 -1.55 4.06 12.84
N ASP A 265 -0.47 3.84 12.10
CA ASP A 265 -0.38 2.76 11.12
C ASP A 265 -0.56 1.38 11.76
N ARG A 266 -0.13 1.17 13.02
CA ARG A 266 -0.38 -0.10 13.74
C ARG A 266 -1.87 -0.37 13.94
N VAL A 267 -2.63 0.65 14.32
CA VAL A 267 -4.09 0.51 14.48
C VAL A 267 -4.74 0.27 13.11
N ILE A 268 -4.30 0.96 12.06
CA ILE A 268 -4.77 0.76 10.69
C ILE A 268 -4.45 -0.66 10.22
N TYR A 269 -3.21 -1.12 10.40
CA TYR A 269 -2.75 -2.46 10.01
C TYR A 269 -3.57 -3.57 10.68
N SER A 270 -3.79 -3.52 11.99
CA SER A 270 -4.64 -4.52 12.66
C SER A 270 -6.09 -4.52 12.15
N HIS A 271 -6.64 -3.38 11.74
CA HIS A 271 -7.95 -3.35 11.07
C HIS A 271 -7.88 -3.89 9.65
N ALA A 272 -6.82 -3.55 8.92
CA ALA A 272 -6.60 -3.96 7.55
C ALA A 272 -6.42 -5.49 7.44
N GLN A 273 -5.73 -6.11 8.39
CA GLN A 273 -5.64 -7.58 8.51
C GLN A 273 -7.02 -8.21 8.71
N ARG A 274 -7.81 -7.70 9.67
CA ARG A 274 -9.20 -8.18 9.88
C ARG A 274 -10.08 -7.98 8.65
N LEU A 275 -9.92 -6.86 7.94
CA LEU A 275 -10.65 -6.59 6.71
C LEU A 275 -10.24 -7.56 5.60
N MET A 276 -8.94 -7.82 5.43
CA MET A 276 -8.45 -8.84 4.51
C MET A 276 -9.00 -10.23 4.85
N GLU A 277 -9.02 -10.60 6.14
CA GLU A 277 -9.65 -11.84 6.62
C GLU A 277 -11.14 -11.91 6.36
N GLN A 278 -11.86 -10.78 6.34
CA GLN A 278 -13.28 -10.69 5.97
C GLN A 278 -13.49 -10.71 4.45
N GLN A 279 -12.50 -10.25 3.67
CA GLN A 279 -12.52 -10.28 2.20
C GLN A 279 -12.12 -11.65 1.66
N HIS A 280 -11.25 -12.37 2.37
CA HIS A 280 -10.82 -13.74 2.09
C HIS A 280 -11.93 -14.80 2.01
N PRO A 281 -13.09 -14.74 2.72
CA PRO A 281 -14.06 -15.84 2.79
C PRO A 281 -15.36 -15.60 2.01
N ALA A 282 -15.36 -14.71 1.00
CA ALA A 282 -16.21 -14.91 -0.18
C ALA A 282 -15.71 -16.08 -1.08
N LEU A 283 -14.66 -16.80 -0.65
CA LEU A 283 -13.92 -17.83 -1.40
C LEU A 283 -14.04 -19.25 -0.81
N THR A 284 -14.89 -19.51 0.18
CA THR A 284 -15.15 -20.87 0.71
C THR A 284 -16.64 -21.22 0.86
N LYS A 285 -17.54 -20.52 0.16
CA LYS A 285 -18.94 -20.95 -0.03
C LYS A 285 -19.24 -21.12 -1.51
#